data_AF-A0A822GH75-F1
#
_entry.id   AF-A0A822GH75-F1
#
_cell.length_a   1.000
_cell.length_b   1.000
_cell.length_c   1.000
_cell.angle_alpha   90.00
_cell.angle_beta   90.00
_cell.angle_gamma   90.00
#
_symmetry.space_group_name_H-M   'P 1'
#
loop_
_entity.id
_entity.type
_entity.pdbx_description
1 polymer ?
#
loop_
_entity_poly.entity_id
_entity_poly.type
_entity_poly.pdbx_seq_one_letter_code
_entity_poly.pdbx_strand_id
1 'polypeptide(L)' 'MKGADIGVGWVDNMGKVHFQDRYAFDYVKPIIDNTTTDWYALQGREQNGWTAIQFKRLIDTCGSMDVPIY' A
#
# COMPACT_ATOMS: atom_id res chain seq x y z
N MET A 1 8.34 2.79 -11.63
CA MET A 1 8.25 1.33 -11.82
C MET A 1 6.98 1.09 -12.59
N LYS A 2 7.04 0.88 -13.91
CA LYS A 2 5.83 0.72 -14.72
C LYS A 2 5.19 -0.65 -14.49
N GLY A 3 3.87 -0.68 -14.32
CA GLY A 3 3.06 -1.89 -14.10
C GLY A 3 3.10 -2.45 -12.68
N ALA A 4 3.64 -1.71 -11.70
CA ALA A 4 3.73 -2.18 -10.32
C ALA A 4 2.44 -1.90 -9.53
N ASP A 5 2.04 -2.90 -8.76
CA ASP A 5 1.09 -2.84 -7.64
C ASP A 5 1.87 -2.44 -6.36
N ILE A 6 1.48 -1.33 -5.71
CA ILE A 6 2.29 -0.63 -4.71
C ILE A 6 1.46 -0.30 -3.46
N GLY A 7 1.78 -0.96 -2.35
CA GLY A 7 1.39 -0.52 -1.01
C GLY A 7 2.35 0.54 -0.46
N VAL A 8 1.83 1.72 -0.09
CA VAL A 8 2.59 2.80 0.56
C VAL A 8 2.05 3.03 1.97
N GLY A 9 2.88 2.81 2.99
CA GLY A 9 2.52 3.05 4.39
C GLY A 9 3.48 4.00 5.09
N TRP A 10 2.95 4.81 6.00
CA TRP A 10 3.75 5.65 6.91
C TRP A 10 3.04 5.86 8.25
N VAL A 11 3.78 6.29 9.26
CA VAL A 11 3.23 6.75 10.55
C VAL A 11 3.46 8.25 10.62
N ASP A 12 2.44 9.04 10.95
CA ASP A 12 2.60 10.48 11.12
C ASP A 12 3.12 10.85 12.51
N ASN A 13 3.42 12.14 12.70
CA ASN A 13 3.96 12.66 13.96
C ASN A 13 3.02 12.49 15.17
N MET A 14 1.74 12.16 14.94
CA MET A 14 0.75 11.86 15.99
C MET A 14 0.66 10.37 16.30
N GLY A 15 1.48 9.54 15.65
CA GLY A 15 1.44 8.09 15.77
C GLY A 15 0.31 7.44 14.96
N LYS A 16 -0.38 8.20 14.10
CA LYS A 16 -1.45 7.63 13.26
C LYS A 16 -0.84 6.95 12.05
N VAL A 17 -1.31 5.73 11.78
CA VAL A 17 -0.91 4.92 10.63
C VAL A 17 -1.71 5.35 9.40
N HIS A 18 -1.01 5.52 8.30
CA HIS A 18 -1.58 5.77 6.99
C HIS A 18 -1.11 4.67 6.04
N PHE A 19 -2.00 4.27 5.15
CA PHE A 19 -1.70 3.26 4.13
C PHE A 19 -2.50 3.57 2.88
N GLN A 20 -1.86 3.42 1.73
CA GLN A 20 -2.46 3.69 0.43
C GLN A 20 -2.10 2.58 -0.54
N ASP A 21 -3.11 2.15 -1.28
CA ASP A 21 -2.97 1.31 -2.44
C ASP A 21 -2.77 2.18 -3.69
N ARG A 22 -1.79 1.83 -4.52
CA ARG A 22 -1.35 2.63 -5.66
C ARG A 22 -0.92 1.77 -6.82
N TYR A 23 -1.28 2.23 -8.02
CA TYR A 23 -0.85 1.61 -9.27
C TYR A 23 0.06 2.55 -10.07
N ALA A 24 1.17 2.01 -10.57
CA ALA A 24 2.14 2.75 -11.37
C ALA A 24 1.98 2.45 -12.86
N PHE A 25 1.06 3.14 -13.54
CA PHE A 25 0.81 2.95 -14.97
C PHE A 25 2.00 3.34 -15.89
N ASP A 26 2.91 4.19 -15.41
CA ASP A 26 4.13 4.61 -16.13
C ASP A 26 5.24 5.04 -15.14
N TYR A 27 6.36 5.57 -15.66
CA TYR A 27 7.47 6.16 -14.89
C TYR A 27 7.14 7.54 -14.32
N VAL A 28 5.95 7.68 -13.75
CA VAL A 28 5.44 8.89 -13.10
C VAL A 28 4.95 8.57 -11.68
N LYS A 29 4.43 9.56 -10.97
CA LYS A 29 3.83 9.36 -9.65
C LYS A 29 2.69 8.32 -9.75
N PRO A 30 2.73 7.22 -8.99
CA PRO A 30 1.67 6.23 -8.98
C PRO A 30 0.33 6.84 -8.57
N ILE A 31 -0.75 6.46 -9.26
CA ILE A 31 -2.11 6.89 -8.94
C ILE A 31 -2.65 6.08 -7.77
N ILE A 32 -3.67 6.60 -7.08
CA ILE A 32 -4.39 5.81 -6.07
C ILE A 32 -5.20 4.75 -6.81
N ASP A 33 -5.10 3.49 -6.41
CA ASP A 33 -6.01 2.46 -6.88
C ASP A 33 -7.34 2.63 -6.15
N ASN A 34 -8.37 2.99 -6.90
CA ASN A 34 -9.73 3.18 -6.40
C ASN A 34 -10.69 2.07 -6.86
N THR A 35 -10.18 1.07 -7.57
CA THR A 35 -10.98 -0.01 -8.16
C THR A 35 -11.09 -1.21 -7.23
N THR A 36 -10.04 -1.47 -6.46
CA THR A 36 -9.87 -2.65 -5.59
C THR A 36 -9.17 -2.24 -4.30
N THR A 37 -9.78 -1.38 -3.47
CA THR A 37 -9.20 -1.03 -2.16
C THR A 37 -9.17 -2.24 -1.23
N ASP A 38 -8.13 -3.08 -1.39
CA ASP A 38 -8.01 -4.39 -0.76
C ASP A 38 -6.88 -4.44 0.28
N TRP A 39 -6.16 -3.33 0.42
CA TRP A 39 -5.09 -3.16 1.40
C TRP A 39 -5.58 -2.42 2.63
N TYR A 40 -5.36 -3.02 3.80
CA TYR A 40 -5.77 -2.45 5.08
C TYR A 40 -4.59 -2.41 6.05
N ALA A 41 -4.31 -1.22 6.58
CA ALA A 41 -3.44 -1.09 7.74
C ALA A 41 -4.11 -1.73 8.96
N LEU A 42 -3.40 -2.59 9.66
CA LEU A 42 -3.85 -3.19 10.91
C LEU A 42 -3.28 -2.42 12.10
N GLN A 43 -1.98 -2.16 12.06
CA GLN A 43 -1.26 -1.41 13.08
C GLN A 43 0.03 -0.85 12.50
N GLY A 44 0.60 0.12 13.19
CA GLY A 44 1.87 0.71 12.82
C GLY A 44 2.46 1.46 13.99
N ARG A 45 3.78 1.47 14.04
CA ARG A 45 4.55 2.09 15.11
C ARG A 45 5.82 2.66 14.52
N GLU A 46 6.12 3.88 14.92
CA GLU A 46 7.44 4.46 14.76
C GLU A 46 8.12 4.55 16.12
N GLN A 47 9.31 3.98 16.25
CA GLN A 47 10.08 4.01 17.49
C GLN A 47 11.57 3.89 17.21
N ASN A 48 12.37 4.74 17.84
CA ASN A 48 13.84 4.70 17.79
C ASN A 48 14.42 4.67 16.36
N GLY A 49 13.82 5.45 15.45
CA GLY A 49 14.26 5.53 14.05
C GLY A 49 13.78 4.39 13.14
N TRP A 50 12.94 3.48 13.64
CA TRP A 50 12.33 2.41 12.86
C TRP A 50 10.83 2.60 12.74
N THR A 51 10.29 2.36 11.55
CA THR A 51 8.85 2.36 11.28
C THR A 51 8.43 0.94 10.89
N ALA A 52 7.51 0.36 11.63
CA ALA A 52 6.91 -0.94 11.34
C ALA A 52 5.43 -0.74 11.05
N ILE A 53 4.94 -1.32 9.97
CA ILE A 53 3.51 -1.27 9.59
C ILE A 53 3.07 -2.69 9.26
N GLN A 54 2.04 -3.14 9.96
CA GLN A 54 1.36 -4.39 9.66
C GLN A 54 0.14 -4.08 8.79
N PHE A 55 0.02 -4.79 7.69
CA PHE A 55 -1.09 -4.66 6.76
C PHE A 55 -1.64 -6.05 6.39
N LYS A 56 -2.83 -6.07 5.79
CA LYS A 56 -3.39 -7.23 5.10
C LYS A 56 -3.79 -6.82 3.68
N ARG A 57 -3.63 -7.75 2.73
CA ARG A 57 -4.16 -7.69 1.37
C ARG A 57 -4.66 -9.08 0.97
N LEU A 58 -5.59 -9.15 0.03
CA LEU A 58 -5.97 -10.42 -0.58
C LEU A 58 -4.81 -10.95 -1.45
N ILE A 59 -4.78 -12.27 -1.63
CA ILE A 59 -3.76 -12.95 -2.47
C ILE A 59 -4.03 -12.65 -3.95
N ASP A 60 -5.31 -12.60 -4.32
CA ASP A 60 -5.80 -12.26 -5.65
C ASP A 60 -7.09 -11.46 -5.48
N THR A 61 -7.15 -10.30 -6.12
CA THR A 61 -8.26 -9.33 -6.09
C THR A 61 -9.01 -9.31 -7.43
N CYS A 62 -8.56 -10.10 -8.43
CA CYS A 62 -9.04 -10.08 -9.82
C CYS A 62 -9.02 -8.67 -10.48
N GLY A 63 -8.30 -7.71 -9.89
CA GLY A 63 -8.22 -6.33 -10.34
C GLY A 63 -7.25 -6.16 -11.51
N SER A 64 -7.61 -5.35 -12.51
CA SER A 64 -6.75 -5.09 -13.68
C SER A 64 -5.45 -4.31 -13.33
N MET A 65 -5.39 -3.73 -12.14
CA MET A 65 -4.28 -2.95 -11.61
C MET A 65 -3.50 -3.69 -10.51
N ASP A 66 -3.95 -4.88 -10.12
CA ASP A 66 -3.35 -5.70 -9.07
C ASP A 66 -2.48 -6.84 -9.63
N VAL A 67 -1.50 -7.28 -8.85
CA VAL A 67 -0.65 -8.43 -9.18
C VAL A 67 -0.92 -9.56 -8.18
N PRO A 68 -1.43 -10.73 -8.62
CA PRO A 68 -1.62 -11.89 -7.75
C PRO A 68 -0.31 -12.40 -7.13
N ILE A 69 -0.38 -12.87 -5.88
CA ILE A 69 0.74 -13.49 -5.16
C ILE A 69 0.57 -15.02 -5.22
N TYR A 70 1.60 -15.75 -5.66
CA TYR A 70 1.60 -17.23 -5.69
C TYR A 70 2.82 -17.81 -4.97
#